data_AF-A0A841DEI4-F1
#
_entry.id   AF-A0A841DEI4-F1
#
_cell.length_a   1.000
_cell.length_b   1.000
_cell.length_c   1.000
_cell.angle_alpha   90.00
_cell.angle_beta   90.00
_cell.angle_gamma   90.00
#
_symmetry.space_group_name_H-M   'P 1'
#
loop_
_entity.id
_entity.type
_entity.pdbx_description
1 polymer ?
#
loop_
_entity_poly.entity_id
_entity_poly.type
_entity_poly.pdbx_seq_one_letter_code
_entity_poly.pdbx_strand_id
1 'polypeptide(L)'
;MAQKTPRNRPKKPTPPLMSISFSKSGSLSRAEETLPEITEDIELVVVEKFKVGLLDIGGPTLGALERGDRWPDVETTIGGSQLGIELAEVIDRKLAKQVETQRWYAAEVRKALGKDVERLQGFVVQLDDYHQNPPYPRPHSVAAIDLVANIAEHVREVINDVQSLPLTSLARTYTWQDAPTEPRIGASFSRGLWPTEQPGPRIFFSHSFPIPEDKWRKQLWTTIENKLKKRYTKYNGELWLLTYSLIGIVDDLQIGYAREQLTSASWMPFDKIMWAYPYPETDYAHVEQIFPASA
;
A
#
# COMPACT_ATOMS: atom_id res chain seq x y z
N MET A 1 -8.46 42.36 33.99
CA MET A 1 -9.44 41.40 33.43
C MET A 1 -8.88 40.88 32.11
N ALA A 2 -8.38 39.65 32.09
CA ALA A 2 -7.76 39.07 30.90
C ALA A 2 -8.84 38.49 29.98
N GLN A 3 -9.01 39.09 28.79
CA GLN A 3 -9.77 38.49 27.70
C GLN A 3 -8.98 37.31 27.12
N LYS A 4 -9.54 36.10 27.21
CA LYS A 4 -9.01 34.91 26.55
C LYS A 4 -9.36 34.98 25.06
N THR A 5 -8.37 35.16 24.19
CA THR A 5 -8.51 34.93 22.75
C THR A 5 -8.63 33.43 22.45
N PRO A 6 -9.50 33.01 21.51
CA PRO A 6 -9.57 31.61 21.09
C PRO A 6 -8.30 31.22 20.31
N ARG A 7 -7.66 30.14 20.73
CA ARG A 7 -6.52 29.53 20.03
C ARG A 7 -6.99 29.02 18.65
N ASN A 8 -6.52 29.65 17.57
CA ASN A 8 -6.56 29.06 16.23
C ASN A 8 -5.76 27.74 16.24
N ARG A 9 -6.46 26.61 16.13
CA ARG A 9 -5.82 25.31 15.88
C ARG A 9 -5.45 25.23 14.40
N PRO A 10 -4.28 24.66 14.05
CA PRO A 10 -3.91 24.46 12.65
C PRO A 10 -4.93 23.52 11.97
N LYS A 11 -5.51 23.96 10.85
CA LYS A 11 -6.33 23.12 9.96
C LYS A 11 -5.41 22.08 9.31
N LYS A 12 -5.70 20.79 9.54
CA LYS A 12 -5.03 19.68 8.84
C LYS A 12 -5.39 19.74 7.34
N PRO A 13 -4.45 19.35 6.45
CA PRO A 13 -4.70 19.29 5.01
C PRO A 13 -5.66 18.14 4.66
N THR A 14 -6.48 18.37 3.64
CA THR A 14 -7.47 17.43 3.10
C THR A 14 -6.79 16.33 2.27
N PRO A 15 -6.95 15.03 2.61
CA PRO A 15 -6.59 13.90 1.75
C PRO A 15 -7.66 13.62 0.69
N PRO A 16 -7.34 12.98 -0.46
CA PRO A 16 -8.31 12.68 -1.51
C PRO A 16 -9.02 11.32 -1.30
N LEU A 17 -10.29 11.28 -1.70
CA LEU A 17 -11.14 10.09 -1.94
C LEU A 17 -10.72 9.35 -3.25
N MET A 18 -11.06 8.08 -3.56
CA MET A 18 -12.35 7.36 -3.46
C MET A 18 -12.17 5.82 -3.53
N SER A 19 -13.08 5.07 -2.89
CA SER A 19 -13.58 3.75 -3.32
C SER A 19 -15.03 3.86 -3.84
N ILE A 20 -15.55 2.81 -4.51
CA ILE A 20 -16.92 2.71 -5.04
C ILE A 20 -17.76 1.77 -4.14
N SER A 21 -19.01 2.14 -3.86
CA SER A 21 -20.07 1.17 -3.50
C SER A 21 -21.47 1.69 -3.87
N PHE A 22 -22.39 0.76 -4.16
CA PHE A 22 -23.74 1.02 -4.66
C PHE A 22 -24.78 1.02 -3.53
N SER A 23 -25.78 1.92 -3.60
CA SER A 23 -27.02 1.82 -2.80
C SER A 23 -28.24 1.53 -3.70
N LYS A 24 -29.13 0.66 -3.23
CA LYS A 24 -30.36 0.22 -3.92
C LYS A 24 -31.47 1.29 -4.04
N SER A 25 -31.24 2.55 -3.64
CA SER A 25 -32.32 3.56 -3.54
C SER A 25 -31.95 4.99 -3.95
N GLY A 26 -30.91 5.20 -4.75
CA GLY A 26 -30.80 6.41 -5.58
C GLY A 26 -30.44 7.72 -4.86
N SER A 27 -29.98 7.70 -3.61
CA SER A 27 -29.30 8.84 -2.99
C SER A 27 -27.99 8.40 -2.34
N LEU A 28 -26.87 8.94 -2.83
CA LEU A 28 -25.52 8.67 -2.34
C LEU A 28 -25.24 9.51 -1.09
N SER A 29 -25.18 8.86 0.07
CA SER A 29 -24.58 9.43 1.28
C SER A 29 -23.08 9.12 1.28
N ARG A 30 -22.27 10.18 1.26
CA ARG A 30 -20.80 10.13 1.38
C ARG A 30 -20.44 9.78 2.82
N ALA A 31 -20.01 8.54 3.06
CA ALA A 31 -19.29 8.18 4.28
C ALA A 31 -17.79 8.25 3.96
N GLU A 32 -17.11 9.28 4.47
CA GLU A 32 -15.65 9.37 4.46
C GLU A 32 -15.15 8.79 5.78
N GLU A 33 -14.55 7.60 5.73
CA GLU A 33 -13.80 7.08 6.86
C GLU A 33 -12.31 7.29 6.59
N THR A 34 -11.68 8.05 7.48
CA THR A 34 -10.23 8.23 7.50
C THR A 34 -9.67 7.05 8.27
N LEU A 35 -8.76 6.27 7.68
CA LEU A 35 -8.00 5.31 8.47
C LEU A 35 -7.32 6.06 9.62
N PRO A 36 -7.49 5.63 10.88
CA PRO A 36 -7.06 6.43 12.01
C PRO A 36 -5.54 6.63 12.06
N GLU A 37 -5.12 7.66 12.80
CA GLU A 37 -3.70 7.97 13.00
C GLU A 37 -3.00 6.85 13.80
N ILE A 38 -2.16 6.08 13.09
CA ILE A 38 -1.01 5.27 13.53
C ILE A 38 -1.26 4.16 14.58
N THR A 39 -1.02 2.93 14.08
CA THR A 39 -0.79 1.61 14.70
C THR A 39 -1.95 0.86 15.35
N GLU A 40 -2.81 1.49 16.16
CA GLU A 40 -3.76 0.68 16.95
C GLU A 40 -5.03 0.30 16.18
N ASP A 41 -5.52 1.21 15.36
CA ASP A 41 -6.71 0.95 14.54
C ASP A 41 -6.37 0.23 13.23
N ILE A 42 -5.12 0.32 12.76
CA ILE A 42 -4.73 -0.33 11.51
C ILE A 42 -4.71 -1.85 11.66
N GLU A 43 -4.29 -2.34 12.83
CA GLU A 43 -4.28 -3.76 13.15
C GLU A 43 -5.69 -4.34 13.15
N LEU A 44 -6.64 -3.69 13.84
CA LEU A 44 -8.05 -4.12 13.81
C LEU A 44 -8.65 -4.04 12.41
N VAL A 45 -8.37 -2.97 11.65
CA VAL A 45 -8.84 -2.84 10.25
C VAL A 45 -8.28 -3.97 9.38
N VAL A 46 -7.00 -4.32 9.54
CA VAL A 46 -6.39 -5.44 8.82
C VAL A 46 -7.06 -6.76 9.19
N VAL A 47 -7.33 -7.01 10.48
CA VAL A 47 -8.02 -8.23 10.91
C VAL A 47 -9.47 -8.29 10.43
N GLU A 48 -10.19 -7.17 10.37
CA GLU A 48 -11.54 -7.14 9.78
C GLU A 48 -11.51 -7.50 8.29
N LYS A 49 -10.59 -6.93 7.53
CA LYS A 49 -10.41 -7.28 6.10
C LYS A 49 -9.99 -8.75 5.93
N PHE A 50 -9.11 -9.24 6.81
CA PHE A 50 -8.72 -10.64 6.85
C PHE A 50 -9.91 -11.56 7.14
N LYS A 51 -10.79 -11.20 8.07
CA LYS A 51 -12.00 -11.97 8.40
C LYS A 51 -12.90 -12.15 7.17
N VAL A 52 -13.06 -11.12 6.34
CA VAL A 52 -13.80 -11.23 5.07
C VAL A 52 -13.05 -12.10 4.07
N GLY A 53 -11.73 -11.90 3.91
CA GLY A 53 -10.90 -12.70 3.00
C GLY A 53 -10.83 -14.19 3.37
N LEU A 54 -10.84 -14.48 4.67
CA LEU A 54 -10.82 -15.85 5.19
C LEU A 54 -12.09 -16.62 4.79
N LEU A 55 -13.25 -15.96 4.77
CA LEU A 55 -14.51 -16.59 4.33
C LEU A 55 -14.49 -16.91 2.83
N ASP A 56 -13.87 -16.05 2.01
CA ASP A 56 -13.79 -16.23 0.55
C ASP A 56 -13.00 -17.48 0.16
N ILE A 57 -11.96 -17.80 0.92
CA ILE A 57 -11.17 -19.04 0.73
C ILE A 57 -11.79 -20.26 1.44
N GLY A 58 -13.05 -20.19 1.88
CA GLY A 58 -13.75 -21.28 2.57
C GLY A 58 -13.29 -21.51 4.02
N GLY A 59 -12.62 -20.52 4.61
CA GLY A 59 -12.16 -20.55 5.99
C GLY A 59 -13.29 -20.35 7.01
N PRO A 60 -12.96 -20.46 8.31
CA PRO A 60 -13.94 -20.39 9.39
C PRO A 60 -14.43 -18.95 9.63
N THR A 61 -15.66 -18.82 10.15
CA THR A 61 -16.19 -17.53 10.58
C THR A 61 -15.58 -17.13 11.93
N LEU A 62 -15.01 -15.92 11.97
CA LEU A 62 -14.52 -15.32 13.21
C LEU A 62 -15.63 -14.51 13.91
N GLY A 63 -15.59 -14.50 15.24
CA GLY A 63 -16.51 -13.74 16.09
C GLY A 63 -16.31 -12.23 16.04
N ALA A 64 -16.79 -11.54 17.08
CA ALA A 64 -16.43 -10.13 17.28
C ALA A 64 -14.92 -10.02 17.52
N LEU A 65 -14.32 -8.95 16.99
CA LEU A 65 -12.91 -8.66 17.23
C LEU A 65 -12.80 -7.77 18.46
N GLU A 66 -11.97 -8.19 19.40
CA GLU A 66 -11.61 -7.42 20.58
C GLU A 66 -10.10 -7.23 20.61
N ARG A 67 -9.66 -6.14 21.20
CA ARG A 67 -8.22 -5.91 21.33
C ARG A 67 -7.71 -6.68 22.53
N GLY A 68 -6.61 -7.43 22.36
CA GLY A 68 -6.01 -8.14 23.48
C GLY A 68 -5.28 -7.18 24.43
N ASP A 69 -5.27 -7.51 25.73
CA ASP A 69 -4.47 -6.79 26.72
C ASP A 69 -3.01 -7.27 26.65
N ARG A 70 -2.18 -6.53 25.90
CA ARG A 70 -0.73 -6.76 25.66
C ARG A 70 -0.36 -7.96 24.81
N TRP A 71 -1.16 -9.02 24.85
CA TRP A 71 -0.95 -10.26 24.11
C TRP A 71 -2.21 -11.13 24.20
N PRO A 72 -2.74 -11.65 23.08
CA PRO A 72 -2.34 -11.41 21.70
C PRO A 72 -2.69 -9.98 21.22
N ASP A 73 -2.24 -9.59 20.03
CA ASP A 73 -2.57 -8.28 19.44
C ASP A 73 -4.10 -8.10 19.29
N VAL A 74 -4.81 -9.13 18.82
CA VAL A 74 -6.28 -9.18 18.68
C VAL A 74 -6.84 -10.51 19.24
N GLU A 75 -7.98 -10.45 19.91
CA GLU A 75 -8.74 -11.60 20.39
C GLU A 75 -10.07 -11.72 19.66
N THR A 76 -10.49 -12.96 19.40
CA THR A 76 -11.80 -13.29 18.83
C THR A 76 -12.20 -14.70 19.20
N THR A 77 -13.25 -15.22 18.57
CA THR A 77 -13.69 -16.61 18.72
C THR A 77 -13.80 -17.31 17.39
N ILE A 78 -13.48 -18.61 17.38
CA ILE A 78 -13.69 -19.51 16.24
C ILE A 78 -14.46 -20.74 16.73
N GLY A 79 -15.65 -20.99 16.18
CA GLY A 79 -16.48 -22.13 16.60
C GLY A 79 -16.83 -22.15 18.10
N GLY A 80 -16.84 -21.00 18.77
CA GLY A 80 -17.07 -20.88 20.22
C GLY A 80 -15.81 -21.01 21.10
N SER A 81 -14.65 -21.33 20.51
CA SER A 81 -13.35 -21.35 21.21
C SER A 81 -12.64 -20.01 21.07
N GLN A 82 -11.80 -19.65 22.05
CA GLN A 82 -10.97 -18.44 21.98
C GLN A 82 -9.90 -18.58 20.89
N LEU A 83 -9.69 -17.50 20.14
CA LEU A 83 -8.66 -17.34 19.13
C LEU A 83 -7.89 -16.06 19.39
N GLY A 84 -6.59 -16.18 19.57
CA GLY A 84 -5.65 -15.07 19.56
C GLY A 84 -5.03 -14.87 18.18
N ILE A 85 -4.93 -13.63 17.73
CA ILE A 85 -4.30 -13.26 16.47
C ILE A 85 -3.15 -12.31 16.75
N GLU A 86 -1.96 -12.75 16.38
CA GLU A 86 -0.78 -11.89 16.31
C GLU A 86 -0.61 -11.29 14.93
N LEU A 87 -0.18 -10.04 14.88
CA LEU A 87 0.00 -9.29 13.65
C LEU A 87 1.47 -9.02 13.37
N ALA A 88 1.92 -9.23 12.13
CA ALA A 88 3.27 -8.87 11.73
C ALA A 88 3.29 -8.21 10.35
N GLU A 89 3.63 -6.92 10.35
CA GLU A 89 3.77 -6.18 9.09
C GLU A 89 5.11 -6.50 8.40
N VAL A 90 5.01 -6.98 7.16
CA VAL A 90 6.12 -7.16 6.23
C VAL A 90 6.42 -5.81 5.59
N ILE A 91 7.34 -5.06 6.21
CA ILE A 91 7.79 -3.74 5.73
C ILE A 91 9.24 -3.81 5.27
N ASP A 92 9.51 -3.37 4.04
CA ASP A 92 10.84 -2.86 3.70
C ASP A 92 10.82 -1.35 3.96
N ARG A 93 11.44 -0.92 5.07
CA ARG A 93 11.41 0.49 5.49
C ARG A 93 12.08 1.42 4.48
N LYS A 94 13.05 0.93 3.70
CA LYS A 94 13.71 1.72 2.65
C LYS A 94 12.76 1.89 1.48
N LEU A 95 12.15 0.79 1.05
CA LEU A 95 11.12 0.79 0.01
C LEU A 95 9.93 1.68 0.39
N ALA A 96 9.40 1.53 1.61
CA ALA A 96 8.28 2.31 2.12
C ALA A 96 8.54 3.81 2.02
N LYS A 97 9.73 4.24 2.48
CA LYS A 97 10.16 5.64 2.41
C LYS A 97 10.31 6.13 0.97
N GLN A 98 10.79 5.28 0.07
CA GLN A 98 10.95 5.63 -1.33
C GLN A 98 9.60 5.74 -2.04
N VAL A 99 8.67 4.80 -1.81
CA VAL A 99 7.29 4.86 -2.32
C VAL A 99 6.57 6.10 -1.78
N GLU A 100 6.74 6.44 -0.51
CA GLU A 100 6.20 7.68 0.07
C GLU A 100 6.77 8.92 -0.62
N THR A 101 8.08 8.93 -0.86
CA THR A 101 8.76 10.02 -1.58
C THR A 101 8.22 10.15 -3.01
N GLN A 102 8.10 9.04 -3.75
CA GLN A 102 7.53 9.01 -5.10
C GLN A 102 6.08 9.51 -5.13
N ARG A 103 5.24 9.08 -4.17
CA ARG A 103 3.85 9.55 -4.04
C ARG A 103 3.79 11.05 -3.84
N TRP A 104 4.69 11.60 -3.01
CA TRP A 104 4.81 13.03 -2.82
C TRP A 104 5.16 13.75 -4.14
N TYR A 105 6.19 13.28 -4.86
CA TYR A 105 6.59 13.88 -6.14
C TYR A 105 5.47 13.82 -7.18
N ALA A 106 4.77 12.68 -7.31
CA ALA A 106 3.66 12.54 -8.25
C ALA A 106 2.51 13.51 -7.92
N ALA A 107 2.20 13.69 -6.64
CA ALA A 107 1.20 14.64 -6.19
C ALA A 107 1.61 16.10 -6.47
N GLU A 108 2.87 16.46 -6.23
CA GLU A 108 3.39 17.80 -6.50
C GLU A 108 3.49 18.10 -8.00
N VAL A 109 3.87 17.13 -8.84
CA VAL A 109 3.82 17.26 -10.31
C VAL A 109 2.39 17.51 -10.77
N ARG A 110 1.41 16.76 -10.24
CA ARG A 110 -0.01 16.99 -10.55
C ARG A 110 -0.45 18.41 -10.17
N LYS A 111 -0.03 18.91 -9.00
CA LYS A 111 -0.32 20.30 -8.60
C LYS A 111 0.34 21.31 -9.53
N ALA A 112 1.62 21.10 -9.87
CA ALA A 112 2.37 21.98 -10.73
C ALA A 112 1.76 22.10 -12.13
N LEU A 113 1.24 20.99 -12.69
CA LEU A 113 0.52 20.99 -13.97
C LEU A 113 -0.75 21.87 -13.96
N GLY A 114 -1.38 22.08 -12.80
CA GLY A 114 -2.54 22.96 -12.68
C GLY A 114 -3.68 22.57 -13.63
N LYS A 115 -4.13 23.51 -14.47
CA LYS A 115 -5.22 23.26 -15.44
C LYS A 115 -4.84 22.30 -16.57
N ASP A 116 -3.55 22.15 -16.88
CA ASP A 116 -3.10 21.22 -17.92
C ASP A 116 -3.38 19.75 -17.56
N VAL A 117 -3.61 19.44 -16.27
CA VAL A 117 -4.03 18.10 -15.83
C VAL A 117 -5.30 17.63 -16.53
N GLU A 118 -6.24 18.54 -16.81
CA GLU A 118 -7.52 18.22 -17.48
C GLU A 118 -7.28 17.69 -18.90
N ARG A 119 -6.22 18.16 -19.55
CA ARG A 119 -5.86 17.79 -20.93
C ARG A 119 -5.28 16.37 -21.02
N LEU A 120 -4.87 15.80 -19.89
CA LEU A 120 -4.40 14.41 -19.76
C LEU A 120 -5.53 13.44 -19.36
N GLN A 121 -6.79 13.87 -19.33
CA GLN A 121 -7.90 12.97 -18.97
C GLN A 121 -7.95 11.74 -19.88
N GLY A 122 -8.06 10.55 -19.27
CA GLY A 122 -8.02 9.26 -19.97
C GLY A 122 -6.62 8.70 -20.22
N PHE A 123 -5.57 9.42 -19.82
CA PHE A 123 -4.19 8.95 -19.86
C PHE A 123 -3.71 8.41 -18.52
N VAL A 124 -2.87 7.39 -18.63
CA VAL A 124 -1.96 6.94 -17.58
C VAL A 124 -0.59 7.51 -17.90
N VAL A 125 -0.07 8.30 -16.96
CA VAL A 125 1.26 8.90 -17.00
C VAL A 125 2.11 8.17 -15.97
N GLN A 126 2.96 7.28 -16.43
CA GLN A 126 3.96 6.64 -15.60
C GLN A 126 5.23 7.49 -15.67
N LEU A 127 5.60 8.12 -14.55
CA LEU A 127 6.90 8.74 -14.39
C LEU A 127 7.94 7.64 -14.20
N ASP A 128 8.99 7.68 -15.01
CA ASP A 128 10.02 6.66 -14.96
C ASP A 128 10.96 6.95 -13.79
N ASP A 129 11.08 5.99 -12.87
CA ASP A 129 12.08 5.97 -11.80
C ASP A 129 13.03 4.81 -12.10
N TYR A 130 14.13 5.09 -12.80
CA TYR A 130 15.18 4.12 -13.13
C TYR A 130 16.05 3.79 -11.91
N HIS A 131 15.42 3.45 -10.77
CA HIS A 131 16.06 2.96 -9.55
C HIS A 131 17.05 3.94 -8.90
N GLN A 132 16.80 5.22 -9.13
CA GLN A 132 17.58 6.38 -8.77
C GLN A 132 18.91 6.20 -8.04
N ASN A 133 19.97 6.20 -8.85
CA ASN A 133 21.24 6.77 -8.47
C ASN A 133 21.52 7.97 -9.40
N PRO A 134 21.59 9.22 -8.89
CA PRO A 134 21.42 9.61 -7.48
C PRO A 134 19.94 9.59 -7.00
N PRO A 135 19.70 9.49 -5.68
CA PRO A 135 18.36 9.52 -5.10
C PRO A 135 17.65 10.87 -5.30
N TYR A 136 16.32 10.87 -5.27
CA TYR A 136 15.49 12.08 -5.31
C TYR A 136 15.98 13.07 -4.23
N PRO A 137 15.99 14.38 -4.53
CA PRO A 137 16.13 15.40 -3.51
C PRO A 137 15.09 15.21 -2.40
N ARG A 138 15.42 15.66 -1.18
CA ARG A 138 14.49 15.57 -0.06
C ARG A 138 13.20 16.35 -0.38
N PRO A 139 12.01 15.79 -0.07
CA PRO A 139 10.75 16.52 -0.21
C PRO A 139 10.84 17.92 0.40
N HIS A 140 10.22 18.89 -0.25
CA HIS A 140 10.21 20.32 0.12
C HIS A 140 11.56 21.06 0.06
N SER A 141 12.65 20.42 -0.36
CA SER A 141 13.90 21.14 -0.65
C SER A 141 13.78 21.99 -1.92
N VAL A 142 14.64 23.02 -2.07
CA VAL A 142 14.71 23.84 -3.30
C VAL A 142 14.92 22.94 -4.52
N ALA A 143 15.87 22.01 -4.45
CA ALA A 143 16.14 21.05 -5.52
C ALA A 143 14.92 20.15 -5.83
N ALA A 144 14.09 19.79 -4.84
CA ALA A 144 12.86 19.03 -5.10
C ALA A 144 11.80 19.86 -5.81
N ILE A 145 11.66 21.14 -5.45
CA ILE A 145 10.72 22.08 -6.08
C ILE A 145 11.14 22.32 -7.54
N ASP A 146 12.43 22.54 -7.78
CA ASP A 146 12.99 22.72 -9.12
C ASP A 146 12.76 21.46 -9.97
N LEU A 147 12.99 20.28 -9.40
CA LEU A 147 12.74 19.00 -10.06
C LEU A 147 11.26 18.81 -10.42
N VAL A 148 10.33 19.13 -9.52
CA VAL A 148 8.88 19.07 -9.78
C VAL A 148 8.49 20.02 -10.92
N ALA A 149 8.99 21.25 -10.89
CA ALA A 149 8.72 22.25 -11.92
C ALA A 149 9.22 21.77 -13.29
N ASN A 150 10.43 21.23 -13.32
CA ASN A 150 11.07 20.68 -14.51
C ASN A 150 10.27 19.49 -15.09
N ILE A 151 9.83 18.53 -14.26
CA ILE A 151 8.97 17.43 -14.71
C ILE A 151 7.67 17.97 -15.30
N ALA A 152 7.00 18.91 -14.62
CA ALA A 152 5.73 19.46 -15.07
C ALA A 152 5.87 20.23 -16.39
N GLU A 153 6.96 20.97 -16.58
CA GLU A 153 7.27 21.66 -17.84
C GLU A 153 7.40 20.68 -19.01
N HIS A 154 8.21 19.63 -18.86
CA HIS A 154 8.37 18.61 -19.90
C HIS A 154 7.07 17.87 -20.22
N VAL A 155 6.24 17.58 -19.22
CA VAL A 155 4.90 17.01 -19.45
C VAL A 155 4.02 17.98 -20.27
N ARG A 156 4.10 19.29 -20.04
CA ARG A 156 3.35 20.28 -20.84
C ARG A 156 3.84 20.35 -22.28
N GLU A 157 5.14 20.22 -22.52
CA GLU A 157 5.71 20.25 -23.87
C GLU A 157 5.18 19.11 -24.73
N VAL A 158 5.03 17.91 -24.14
CA VAL A 158 4.59 16.71 -24.86
C VAL A 158 3.08 16.51 -24.87
N ILE A 159 2.31 17.32 -24.12
CA ILE A 159 0.87 17.11 -23.89
C ILE A 159 0.05 17.09 -25.18
N ASN A 160 0.38 17.95 -26.14
CA ASN A 160 -0.29 18.01 -27.44
C ASN A 160 -0.03 16.76 -28.28
N ASP A 161 1.21 16.27 -28.21
CA ASP A 161 1.63 15.09 -28.96
C ASP A 161 0.95 13.84 -28.39
N VAL A 162 0.89 13.69 -27.06
CA VAL A 162 0.23 12.54 -26.44
C VAL A 162 -1.29 12.52 -26.63
N GLN A 163 -1.94 13.69 -26.74
CA GLN A 163 -3.38 13.77 -27.04
C GLN A 163 -3.75 13.14 -28.38
N SER A 164 -2.80 13.06 -29.33
CA SER A 164 -2.98 12.40 -30.62
C SER A 164 -2.91 10.88 -30.56
N LEU A 165 -2.52 10.30 -29.42
CA LEU A 165 -2.36 8.84 -29.27
C LEU A 165 -3.71 8.11 -29.39
N PRO A 166 -3.75 7.00 -30.18
CA PRO A 166 -4.96 6.20 -30.28
C PRO A 166 -5.23 5.45 -28.96
N LEU A 167 -6.50 5.10 -28.73
CA LEU A 167 -7.00 4.44 -27.51
C LEU A 167 -6.34 3.08 -27.17
N THR A 168 -5.54 2.54 -28.07
CA THR A 168 -4.91 1.21 -27.95
C THR A 168 -3.43 1.22 -28.31
N SER A 169 -2.77 2.38 -28.43
CA SER A 169 -1.32 2.40 -28.67
C SER A 169 -0.56 1.88 -27.45
N LEU A 170 0.53 1.17 -27.73
CA LEU A 170 1.63 0.97 -26.79
C LEU A 170 2.04 2.31 -26.18
N ALA A 171 2.48 2.29 -24.92
CA ALA A 171 2.89 3.50 -24.22
C ALA A 171 3.92 4.28 -25.04
N ARG A 172 3.75 5.60 -25.15
CA ARG A 172 4.77 6.48 -25.73
C ARG A 172 5.63 7.04 -24.60
N THR A 173 6.91 6.72 -24.64
CA THR A 173 7.89 7.12 -23.63
C THR A 173 8.66 8.34 -24.11
N TYR A 174 8.80 9.33 -23.24
CA TYR A 174 9.63 10.50 -23.43
C TYR A 174 10.67 10.52 -22.32
N THR A 175 11.95 10.60 -22.72
CA THR A 175 13.07 10.71 -21.79
C THR A 175 13.67 12.09 -21.94
N TRP A 176 13.73 12.83 -20.85
CA TRP A 176 14.16 14.23 -20.82
C TRP A 176 15.56 14.40 -20.25
N GLN A 177 16.06 13.40 -19.53
CA GLN A 177 17.39 13.43 -18.91
C GLN A 177 18.02 12.04 -18.90
N ASP A 178 19.18 11.90 -19.55
CA ASP A 178 19.95 10.65 -19.63
C ASP A 178 21.39 10.81 -19.09
N ALA A 179 21.65 11.87 -18.34
CA ALA A 179 22.94 12.07 -17.69
C ALA A 179 23.13 11.04 -16.55
N PRO A 180 24.26 10.31 -16.48
CA PRO A 180 24.50 9.30 -15.44
C PRO A 180 24.55 9.84 -14.01
N THR A 181 24.70 11.16 -13.85
CA THR A 181 24.92 11.84 -12.57
C THR A 181 23.66 12.51 -12.03
N GLU A 182 22.55 12.43 -12.74
CA GLU A 182 21.31 13.11 -12.39
C GLU A 182 20.14 12.11 -12.45
N PRO A 183 19.04 12.34 -11.71
CA PRO A 183 17.87 11.50 -11.84
C PRO A 183 17.44 11.44 -13.30
N ARG A 184 17.31 10.23 -13.86
CA ARG A 184 16.65 10.07 -15.16
C ARG A 184 15.20 10.48 -14.99
N ILE A 185 14.80 11.51 -15.71
CA ILE A 185 13.43 12.00 -15.74
C ILE A 185 12.84 11.60 -17.08
N GLY A 186 11.82 10.76 -17.03
CA GLY A 186 11.03 10.38 -18.20
C GLY A 186 9.58 10.17 -17.81
N ALA A 187 8.71 10.09 -18.80
CA ALA A 187 7.38 9.56 -18.60
C ALA A 187 6.90 8.75 -19.79
N SER A 188 6.21 7.68 -19.46
CA SER A 188 5.49 6.82 -20.37
C SER A 188 4.00 7.14 -20.32
N PHE A 189 3.42 7.53 -21.46
CA PHE A 189 2.02 7.89 -21.62
C PHE A 189 1.29 6.78 -22.33
N SER A 190 0.24 6.24 -21.70
CA SER A 190 -0.65 5.27 -22.34
C SER A 190 -2.10 5.75 -22.22
N ARG A 191 -2.86 5.58 -23.30
CA ARG A 191 -4.29 5.89 -23.31
C ARG A 191 -5.04 4.62 -22.95
N GLY A 192 -5.81 4.64 -21.86
CA GLY A 192 -6.59 3.49 -21.42
C GLY A 192 -8.09 3.71 -21.58
N LEU A 193 -8.82 2.63 -21.81
CA LEU A 193 -10.28 2.59 -21.69
C LEU A 193 -10.63 2.52 -20.21
N TRP A 194 -10.63 3.65 -19.52
CA TRP A 194 -11.04 3.72 -18.13
C TRP A 194 -12.50 4.13 -18.04
N PRO A 195 -13.29 3.52 -17.13
CA PRO A 195 -14.64 3.99 -16.84
C PRO A 195 -14.60 5.49 -16.52
N THR A 196 -15.53 6.25 -17.08
CA THR A 196 -15.63 7.72 -16.98
C THR A 196 -15.82 8.27 -15.56
N GLU A 197 -15.76 7.42 -14.53
CA GLU A 197 -16.01 7.74 -13.13
C GLU A 197 -14.73 8.00 -12.30
N GLN A 198 -13.52 7.74 -12.82
CA GLN A 198 -12.28 8.19 -12.17
C GLN A 198 -11.93 9.63 -12.56
N PRO A 199 -11.79 10.57 -11.59
CA PRO A 199 -11.51 11.97 -11.87
C PRO A 199 -10.01 12.19 -12.20
N GLY A 200 -9.70 12.23 -13.50
CA GLY A 200 -8.46 12.79 -14.05
C GLY A 200 -7.35 11.76 -14.35
N PRO A 201 -6.23 12.23 -14.93
CA PRO A 201 -5.09 11.37 -15.27
C PRO A 201 -4.49 10.69 -14.04
N ARG A 202 -4.02 9.44 -14.22
CA ARG A 202 -3.21 8.75 -13.20
C ARG A 202 -1.75 9.09 -13.45
N ILE A 203 -1.16 9.89 -12.57
CA ILE A 203 0.29 10.18 -12.57
C ILE A 203 0.92 9.37 -11.43
N PHE A 204 1.84 8.47 -11.72
CA PHE A 204 2.52 7.63 -10.71
C PHE A 204 3.93 7.25 -11.15
N PHE A 205 4.78 6.82 -10.23
CA PHE A 205 6.12 6.30 -10.57
C PHE A 205 6.11 4.79 -10.82
N SER A 206 6.91 4.32 -11.78
CA SER A 206 7.12 2.89 -12.00
C SER A 206 7.72 2.23 -10.75
N HIS A 207 6.95 1.36 -10.07
CA HIS A 207 7.35 0.66 -8.84
C HIS A 207 8.42 -0.43 -9.04
N SER A 208 9.18 -0.38 -10.14
CA SER A 208 10.27 -1.32 -10.32
C SER A 208 11.38 -0.91 -9.34
N PHE A 209 11.64 -1.72 -8.33
CA PHE A 209 12.79 -1.59 -7.44
C PHE A 209 13.66 -2.84 -7.63
N PRO A 210 14.97 -2.72 -7.81
CA PRO A 210 15.85 -3.87 -7.88
C PRO A 210 16.19 -4.24 -6.43
N ILE A 211 15.24 -4.81 -5.71
CA ILE A 211 15.58 -5.51 -4.47
C ILE A 211 16.31 -6.78 -4.92
N PRO A 212 17.54 -7.03 -4.43
CA PRO A 212 18.21 -8.30 -4.70
C PRO A 212 17.25 -9.46 -4.37
N GLU A 213 17.06 -10.35 -5.33
CA GLU A 213 16.04 -11.39 -5.28
C GLU A 213 16.15 -12.23 -3.99
N ASP A 214 17.37 -12.45 -3.51
CA ASP A 214 17.65 -13.16 -2.26
C ASP A 214 17.13 -12.45 -1.01
N LYS A 215 17.21 -11.11 -0.96
CA LYS A 215 16.71 -10.30 0.16
C LYS A 215 15.19 -10.21 0.14
N TRP A 216 14.63 -9.99 -1.04
CA TRP A 216 13.19 -9.95 -1.23
C TRP A 216 12.55 -11.30 -0.88
N ARG A 217 13.12 -12.42 -1.39
CA ARG A 217 12.60 -13.77 -1.14
C ARG A 217 12.55 -14.13 0.36
N LYS A 218 13.50 -13.61 1.14
CA LYS A 218 13.62 -13.88 2.59
C LYS A 218 12.78 -12.95 3.47
N GLN A 219 12.15 -11.92 2.90
CA GLN A 219 11.55 -10.85 3.70
C GLN A 219 10.35 -11.33 4.53
N LEU A 220 9.44 -12.09 3.91
CA LEU A 220 8.33 -12.72 4.62
C LEU A 220 8.84 -13.64 5.74
N TRP A 221 9.80 -14.52 5.44
CA TRP A 221 10.38 -15.43 6.42
C TRP A 221 11.02 -14.68 7.60
N THR A 222 11.81 -13.64 7.33
CA THR A 222 12.47 -12.86 8.38
C THR A 222 11.43 -12.21 9.32
N THR A 223 10.30 -11.77 8.77
CA THR A 223 9.18 -11.20 9.55
C THR A 223 8.55 -12.27 10.46
N ILE A 224 8.28 -13.46 9.91
CA ILE A 224 7.75 -14.60 10.66
C ILE A 224 8.73 -15.05 11.75
N GLU A 225 10.01 -15.22 11.39
CA GLU A 225 11.07 -15.67 12.29
C GLU A 225 11.23 -14.74 13.50
N ASN A 226 11.09 -13.43 13.31
CA ASN A 226 11.11 -12.46 14.40
C ASN A 226 9.95 -12.67 15.39
N LYS A 227 8.77 -13.06 14.93
CA LYS A 227 7.65 -13.45 15.81
C LYS A 227 7.91 -14.80 16.44
N LEU A 228 8.45 -15.79 15.73
CA LEU A 228 8.81 -17.10 16.32
C LEU A 228 9.90 -17.00 17.40
N LYS A 229 10.78 -16.02 17.36
CA LYS A 229 11.82 -15.84 18.39
C LYS A 229 11.31 -15.20 19.69
N LYS A 230 10.06 -14.71 19.72
CA LYS A 230 9.47 -14.13 20.93
C LYS A 230 9.11 -15.24 21.93
N ARG A 231 9.21 -14.91 23.23
CA ARG A 231 8.80 -15.81 24.31
C ARG A 231 7.31 -15.64 24.59
N TYR A 232 6.48 -16.45 23.94
CA TYR A 232 5.05 -16.46 24.20
C TYR A 232 4.71 -17.25 25.47
N THR A 233 3.77 -16.73 26.23
CA THR A 233 3.09 -17.51 27.26
C THR A 233 2.06 -18.41 26.58
N LYS A 234 1.73 -19.55 27.20
CA LYS A 234 0.75 -20.48 26.63
C LYS A 234 -0.61 -19.78 26.54
N TYR A 235 -1.14 -19.65 25.33
CA TYR A 235 -2.47 -19.11 25.10
C TYR A 235 -3.55 -20.17 25.39
N ASN A 236 -4.68 -19.76 25.96
CA ASN A 236 -5.78 -20.66 26.33
C ASN A 236 -6.83 -20.72 25.20
N GLY A 237 -6.39 -21.17 24.04
CA GLY A 237 -7.18 -21.19 22.80
C GLY A 237 -6.29 -21.51 21.61
N GLU A 238 -6.77 -21.25 20.41
CA GLU A 238 -5.92 -21.23 19.21
C GLU A 238 -5.15 -19.91 19.14
N LEU A 239 -3.94 -19.95 18.57
CA LEU A 239 -3.12 -18.78 18.35
C LEU A 239 -2.65 -18.74 16.89
N TRP A 240 -3.05 -17.72 16.14
CA TRP A 240 -2.67 -17.55 14.75
C TRP A 240 -1.71 -16.37 14.57
N LEU A 241 -0.82 -16.46 13.59
CA LEU A 241 0.00 -15.34 13.12
C LEU A 241 -0.53 -14.85 11.78
N LEU A 242 -0.96 -13.60 11.73
CA LEU A 242 -1.34 -12.88 10.52
C LEU A 242 -0.18 -11.97 10.08
N THR A 243 0.49 -12.36 8.99
CA THR A 243 1.46 -11.50 8.31
C THR A 243 0.76 -10.66 7.26
N TYR A 244 1.10 -9.37 7.12
CA TYR A 244 0.46 -8.48 6.15
C TYR A 244 1.42 -7.42 5.61
N SER A 245 1.07 -6.74 4.52
CA SER A 245 1.76 -5.52 4.09
C SER A 245 0.79 -4.53 3.49
N LEU A 246 1.00 -3.25 3.77
CA LEU A 246 0.21 -2.15 3.22
C LEU A 246 0.75 -1.62 1.88
N ILE A 247 1.97 -2.02 1.52
CA ILE A 247 2.74 -1.41 0.43
C ILE A 247 3.29 -2.41 -0.57
N GLY A 248 3.41 -3.70 -0.21
CA GLY A 248 4.00 -4.73 -1.05
C GLY A 248 3.12 -5.96 -1.15
N ILE A 249 3.12 -6.59 -2.33
CA ILE A 249 2.56 -7.92 -2.52
C ILE A 249 3.68 -8.92 -2.26
N VAL A 250 3.43 -9.87 -1.36
CA VAL A 250 4.24 -11.08 -1.23
C VAL A 250 3.77 -12.04 -2.31
N ASP A 251 4.71 -12.67 -3.00
CA ASP A 251 4.44 -13.57 -4.12
C ASP A 251 4.67 -15.04 -3.73
N ASP A 252 4.36 -15.94 -4.66
CA ASP A 252 4.48 -17.38 -4.48
C ASP A 252 5.90 -17.83 -4.11
N LEU A 253 6.95 -17.17 -4.61
CA LEU A 253 8.33 -17.53 -4.27
C LEU A 253 8.67 -17.23 -2.81
N GLN A 254 8.23 -16.07 -2.29
CA GLN A 254 8.38 -15.74 -0.88
C GLN A 254 7.56 -16.65 0.02
N ILE A 255 6.33 -16.97 -0.37
CA ILE A 255 5.46 -17.87 0.41
C ILE A 255 6.03 -19.30 0.41
N GLY A 256 6.47 -19.80 -0.74
CA GLY A 256 7.14 -21.10 -0.88
C GLY A 256 8.40 -21.18 0.00
N TYR A 257 9.25 -20.15 -0.03
CA TYR A 257 10.43 -20.08 0.84
C TYR A 257 10.04 -20.09 2.33
N ALA A 258 9.06 -19.29 2.75
CA ALA A 258 8.59 -19.27 4.13
C ALA A 258 8.03 -20.63 4.58
N ARG A 259 7.26 -21.32 3.73
CA ARG A 259 6.75 -22.67 3.97
C ARG A 259 7.88 -23.66 4.23
N GLU A 260 8.90 -23.69 3.37
CA GLU A 260 10.07 -24.55 3.53
C GLU A 260 10.75 -24.33 4.89
N GLN A 261 10.98 -23.07 5.26
CA GLN A 261 11.61 -22.75 6.55
C GLN A 261 10.74 -23.17 7.75
N LEU A 262 9.42 -22.99 7.65
CA LEU A 262 8.47 -23.38 8.70
C LEU A 262 8.43 -24.89 8.93
N THR A 263 8.54 -25.71 7.88
CA THR A 263 8.63 -27.18 8.04
C THR A 263 9.88 -27.63 8.79
N SER A 264 10.94 -26.81 8.77
CA SER A 264 12.21 -27.08 9.46
C SER A 264 12.29 -26.45 10.85
N ALA A 265 11.25 -25.74 11.29
CA ALA A 265 11.24 -25.06 12.58
C ALA A 265 11.10 -26.08 13.72
N SER A 266 12.01 -26.02 14.70
CA SER A 266 12.00 -26.90 15.87
C SER A 266 10.96 -26.53 16.93
N TRP A 267 10.38 -25.34 16.83
CA TRP A 267 9.39 -24.82 17.76
C TRP A 267 8.37 -23.93 17.03
N MET A 268 7.09 -24.11 17.36
CA MET A 268 5.98 -23.38 16.76
C MET A 268 4.95 -23.00 17.83
N PRO A 269 4.76 -21.71 18.14
CA PRO A 269 3.73 -21.26 19.06
C PRO A 269 2.37 -21.07 18.38
N PHE A 270 2.36 -20.95 17.04
CA PHE A 270 1.18 -20.63 16.25
C PHE A 270 0.57 -21.89 15.65
N ASP A 271 -0.74 -22.06 15.80
CA ASP A 271 -1.50 -23.12 15.15
C ASP A 271 -1.61 -22.89 13.65
N LYS A 272 -1.68 -21.61 13.22
CA LYS A 272 -1.69 -21.20 11.82
C LYS A 272 -0.85 -19.96 11.57
N ILE A 273 -0.27 -19.88 10.39
CA ILE A 273 0.38 -18.66 9.87
C ILE A 273 -0.23 -18.33 8.52
N MET A 274 -0.73 -17.11 8.39
CA MET A 274 -1.42 -16.62 7.20
C MET A 274 -0.69 -15.40 6.63
N TRP A 275 -0.74 -15.24 5.32
CA TRP A 275 -0.49 -13.99 4.63
C TRP A 275 -1.82 -13.31 4.33
N ALA A 276 -1.89 -12.00 4.56
CA ALA A 276 -2.98 -11.17 4.09
C ALA A 276 -2.44 -9.95 3.36
N TYR A 277 -2.96 -9.71 2.17
CA TYR A 277 -2.82 -8.44 1.47
C TYR A 277 -4.12 -7.64 1.67
N PRO A 278 -4.18 -6.73 2.66
CA PRO A 278 -5.36 -5.90 2.91
C PRO A 278 -5.47 -4.85 1.80
N TYR A 279 -6.50 -4.96 0.97
CA TYR A 279 -6.73 -3.96 -0.06
C TYR A 279 -7.12 -2.63 0.62
N PRO A 280 -6.43 -1.52 0.33
CA PRO A 280 -6.69 -0.26 1.04
C PRO A 280 -8.12 0.24 0.88
N GLU A 281 -8.74 -0.02 -0.28
CA GLU A 281 -10.01 0.59 -0.70
C GLU A 281 -11.24 -0.32 -0.55
N THR A 282 -11.08 -1.55 -0.06
CA THR A 282 -12.17 -2.52 0.06
C THR A 282 -12.15 -3.17 1.44
N ASP A 283 -13.28 -3.66 1.94
CA ASP A 283 -13.34 -4.37 3.24
C ASP A 283 -12.79 -5.81 3.15
N TYR A 284 -11.88 -6.04 2.21
CA TYR A 284 -11.41 -7.35 1.81
C TYR A 284 -9.89 -7.41 1.87
N ALA A 285 -9.37 -8.58 2.22
CA ALA A 285 -7.97 -8.92 2.06
C ALA A 285 -7.87 -10.15 1.16
N HIS A 286 -6.87 -10.19 0.29
CA HIS A 286 -6.46 -11.46 -0.29
C HIS A 286 -5.72 -12.25 0.78
N VAL A 287 -6.12 -13.50 1.01
CA VAL A 287 -5.60 -14.32 2.11
C VAL A 287 -5.00 -15.60 1.55
N GLU A 288 -3.81 -15.94 2.04
CA GLU A 288 -3.16 -17.22 1.75
C GLU A 288 -2.65 -17.87 3.03
N GLN A 289 -2.89 -19.18 3.19
CA GLN A 289 -2.37 -19.94 4.32
C GLN A 289 -0.92 -20.35 4.07
N ILE A 290 0.00 -19.88 4.92
CA ILE A 290 1.40 -20.27 4.86
C ILE A 290 1.60 -21.58 5.63
N PHE A 291 1.05 -21.69 6.84
CA PHE A 291 1.18 -22.87 7.71
C PHE A 291 -0.13 -23.23 8.42
N PRO A 292 -0.47 -24.52 8.55
CA PRO A 292 0.15 -25.66 7.86
C PRO A 292 0.03 -25.50 6.33
N ALA A 293 0.89 -26.13 5.54
CA ALA A 293 0.74 -26.05 4.09
C ALA A 293 -0.63 -26.62 3.69
N SER A 294 -1.37 -25.90 2.84
CA SER A 294 -2.61 -26.41 2.26
C SER A 294 -2.32 -27.71 1.49
N ALA A 295 -3.17 -28.72 1.68
CA ALA A 295 -3.06 -30.01 0.99
C ALA A 295 -3.38 -29.90 -0.50
#